data_AF-A0A3D8PA25-F1
#
_entry.id   AF-A0A3D8PA25-F1
#
_cell.length_a   1.000
_cell.length_b   1.000
_cell.length_c   1.000
_cell.angle_alpha   90.00
_cell.angle_beta   90.00
_cell.angle_gamma   90.00
#
_symmetry.space_group_name_H-M   'P 1'
#
loop_
_entity.id
_entity.type
_entity.pdbx_description
1 polymer ?
#
loop_
_entity_poly.entity_id
_entity_poly.type
_entity_poly.pdbx_seq_one_letter_code
_entity_poly.pdbx_strand_id
1 'polypeptide(L)'
;MITIRRLALFAGTAAALASCGPQGGLDFSNFDPDLRRWGGGGLETAAAAARAQPRPAPDQRGVISYPGYQVAIARQGDTVATIAARLGLNAAELAQYNAIAANTVLNPGAVVALPRRVAAGAATAPVPSSTGQVSDPFAGPGRQATGA
;
A
#
# COMPACT_ATOMS: atom_id res chain seq x y z
N MET A 1 -4.15 44.97 -47.20
CA MET A 1 -2.96 44.08 -47.16
C MET A 1 -2.57 43.87 -45.71
N ILE A 2 -3.04 42.80 -45.08
CA ILE A 2 -2.65 42.46 -43.70
C ILE A 2 -1.21 41.97 -43.77
N THR A 3 -0.28 42.71 -43.17
CA THR A 3 1.15 42.39 -43.17
C THR A 3 1.40 41.09 -42.42
N ILE A 4 2.25 40.22 -42.96
CA ILE A 4 2.63 38.90 -42.40
C ILE A 4 3.00 38.97 -40.91
N ARG A 5 3.57 40.10 -40.48
CA ARG A 5 3.92 40.40 -39.08
C ARG A 5 2.70 40.46 -38.14
N ARG A 6 1.56 40.98 -38.62
CA ARG A 6 0.30 40.97 -37.87
C ARG A 6 -0.28 39.56 -37.80
N LEU A 7 -0.21 38.79 -38.88
CA LEU A 7 -0.68 37.40 -38.90
C LEU A 7 0.12 36.52 -37.92
N ALA A 8 1.45 36.69 -37.86
CA ALA A 8 2.32 35.97 -36.91
C ALA A 8 2.02 36.33 -35.45
N LEU A 9 1.76 37.60 -35.15
CA LEU A 9 1.38 38.07 -33.82
C LEU A 9 0.03 37.50 -33.35
N PHE A 10 -0.95 37.42 -34.25
CA PHE A 10 -2.25 36.81 -33.95
C PHE A 10 -2.17 35.30 -33.75
N ALA A 11 -1.36 34.59 -34.54
CA ALA A 11 -1.17 33.14 -34.38
C ALA A 11 -0.46 32.79 -33.05
N GLY A 12 0.57 33.57 -32.67
CA GLY A 12 1.27 33.37 -31.40
C GLY A 12 0.40 33.64 -30.17
N THR A 13 -0.44 34.68 -30.22
CA THR A 13 -1.39 34.98 -29.12
C THR A 13 -2.52 33.95 -29.04
N ALA A 14 -3.02 33.43 -30.17
CA ALA A 14 -4.01 32.35 -30.17
C ALA A 14 -3.47 31.05 -29.57
N ALA A 15 -2.21 30.69 -29.85
CA ALA A 15 -1.56 29.51 -29.25
C ALA A 15 -1.35 29.67 -27.73
N ALA A 16 -0.98 30.87 -27.27
CA ALA A 16 -0.85 31.18 -25.83
C ALA A 16 -2.21 31.17 -25.10
N LEU A 17 -3.29 31.61 -25.75
CA LEU A 17 -4.65 31.51 -25.18
C LEU A 17 -5.15 30.05 -25.15
N ALA A 18 -4.84 29.25 -26.17
CA ALA A 18 -5.22 27.84 -26.22
C ALA A 18 -4.52 27.00 -25.13
N SER A 19 -3.34 27.41 -24.66
CA SER A 19 -2.65 26.74 -23.55
C SER A 19 -3.26 27.06 -22.17
N CYS A 20 -4.18 28.03 -22.06
CA CYS A 20 -4.79 28.46 -20.81
C CYS A 20 -6.27 28.04 -20.70
N GLY A 21 -6.73 27.17 -21.59
CA GLY A 21 -8.09 26.59 -21.55
C GLY A 21 -8.15 25.29 -20.74
N PRO A 22 -9.19 25.07 -19.93
CA PRO A 22 -9.30 23.89 -19.03
C PRO A 22 -9.41 22.52 -19.75
N GLN A 23 -9.45 22.48 -21.08
CA GLN A 23 -9.51 21.24 -21.88
C GLN A 23 -8.61 21.23 -23.14
N GLY A 24 -7.61 22.13 -23.27
CA GLY A 24 -7.02 22.45 -24.58
C GLY A 24 -5.50 22.30 -24.77
N GLY A 25 -4.74 21.76 -23.80
CA GLY A 25 -3.29 21.65 -23.88
C GLY A 25 -2.78 20.27 -23.48
N LEU A 26 -1.56 19.93 -23.89
CA LEU A 26 -0.80 18.83 -23.31
C LEU A 26 -0.73 19.06 -21.80
N ASP A 27 -1.56 18.35 -21.03
CA ASP A 27 -1.69 18.54 -19.59
C ASP A 27 -0.48 17.95 -18.86
N PHE A 28 0.61 18.72 -18.81
CA PHE A 28 1.80 18.41 -18.02
C PHE A 28 1.52 18.39 -16.50
N SER A 29 0.32 18.79 -16.05
CA SER A 29 -0.10 18.67 -14.64
C SER A 29 -0.42 17.22 -14.26
N ASN A 30 -0.64 16.35 -15.25
CA ASN A 30 -0.82 14.90 -15.06
C ASN A 30 0.47 14.10 -15.27
N PHE A 31 1.62 14.78 -15.44
CA PHE A 31 2.92 14.12 -15.49
C PHE A 31 3.33 13.70 -14.07
N ASP A 32 2.95 12.49 -13.69
CA ASP A 32 3.49 11.81 -12.52
C ASP A 32 4.90 11.26 -12.86
N PRO A 33 5.95 11.56 -12.08
CA PRO A 33 7.30 11.02 -12.32
C PRO A 33 7.38 9.48 -12.31
N ASP A 34 6.43 8.78 -11.66
CA ASP A 34 6.30 7.30 -11.72
C ASP A 34 5.35 6.83 -12.84
N LEU A 35 4.88 7.73 -13.72
CA LEU A 35 4.00 7.45 -14.87
C LEU A 35 2.72 6.66 -14.52
N ARG A 36 2.31 6.56 -13.24
CA ARG A 36 1.15 5.74 -12.83
C ARG A 36 -0.17 6.28 -13.36
N ARG A 37 -0.20 7.57 -13.69
CA ARG A 37 -1.35 8.29 -14.23
C ARG A 37 -1.33 8.44 -15.76
N TRP A 38 -0.31 7.89 -16.43
CA TRP A 38 -0.20 7.97 -17.88
C TRP A 38 -1.28 7.14 -18.59
N GLY A 39 -1.92 7.72 -19.61
CA GLY A 39 -2.83 7.01 -20.51
C GLY A 39 -4.25 6.76 -20.00
N GLY A 40 -4.70 7.43 -18.92
CA GLY A 40 -6.10 7.42 -18.48
C GLY A 40 -6.67 6.06 -18.03
N GLY A 41 -5.82 5.04 -17.90
CA GLY A 41 -6.21 3.63 -17.91
C GLY A 41 -5.87 2.78 -16.67
N GLY A 42 -5.53 3.37 -15.52
CA GLY A 42 -5.64 2.62 -14.27
C GLY A 42 -4.53 1.60 -13.97
N LEU A 43 -3.26 2.00 -14.12
CA LEU A 43 -2.15 1.33 -13.41
C LEU A 43 -1.97 1.87 -11.97
N GLU A 44 -2.95 2.63 -11.45
CA GLU A 44 -2.95 3.24 -10.12
C GLU A 44 -3.71 2.36 -9.11
N THR A 45 -3.01 1.82 -8.11
CA THR A 45 -3.62 1.06 -6.99
C THR A 45 -3.94 1.93 -5.77
N ALA A 46 -3.63 3.23 -5.82
CA ALA A 46 -3.80 4.16 -4.70
C ALA A 46 -5.25 4.23 -4.20
N ALA A 47 -6.23 4.27 -5.11
CA ALA A 47 -7.65 4.30 -4.74
C ALA A 47 -8.14 2.97 -4.14
N ALA A 48 -7.53 1.84 -4.49
CA ALA A 48 -7.81 0.55 -3.87
C ALA A 48 -7.18 0.46 -2.47
N ALA A 49 -5.94 0.93 -2.32
CA ALA A 49 -5.25 1.03 -1.03
C ALA A 49 -5.98 1.94 -0.05
N ALA A 50 -6.46 3.11 -0.50
CA ALA A 50 -7.23 4.06 0.33
C ALA A 50 -8.57 3.49 0.82
N ARG A 51 -9.14 2.52 0.10
CA ARG A 51 -10.40 1.85 0.48
C ARG A 51 -10.17 0.51 1.20
N ALA A 52 -8.91 0.08 1.34
CA ALA A 52 -8.60 -1.18 2.00
C ALA A 52 -9.01 -1.12 3.47
N GLN A 53 -9.58 -2.21 3.96
CA GLN A 53 -9.96 -2.31 5.37
C GLN A 53 -8.69 -2.30 6.25
N PRO A 54 -8.75 -1.65 7.43
CA PRO A 54 -7.64 -1.70 8.37
C PRO A 54 -7.25 -3.13 8.71
N ARG A 55 -5.94 -3.38 8.80
CA ARG A 55 -5.42 -4.67 9.23
C ARG A 55 -5.94 -4.97 10.65
N PRO A 56 -6.53 -6.16 10.90
CA PRO A 56 -6.93 -6.54 12.25
C PRO A 56 -5.72 -6.59 13.20
N ALA A 57 -5.92 -6.23 14.46
CA ALA A 57 -4.87 -6.28 15.45
C ALA A 57 -4.49 -7.73 15.80
N PRO A 58 -3.20 -8.01 16.05
CA PRO A 58 -2.77 -9.32 16.53
C PRO A 58 -3.24 -9.60 17.96
N ASP A 59 -3.50 -10.88 18.27
CA ASP A 59 -3.78 -11.34 19.63
C ASP A 59 -2.53 -11.28 20.53
N GLN A 60 -2.67 -11.68 21.81
CA GLN A 60 -1.55 -11.70 22.77
C GLN A 60 -0.38 -12.62 22.37
N ARG A 61 -0.59 -13.54 21.43
CA ARG A 61 0.44 -14.44 20.88
C ARG A 61 0.99 -13.92 19.55
N GLY A 62 0.52 -12.78 19.06
CA GLY A 62 0.90 -12.22 17.78
C GLY A 62 0.12 -12.78 16.59
N VAL A 63 -0.99 -13.51 16.78
CA VAL A 63 -1.74 -14.12 15.68
C VAL A 63 -2.82 -13.16 15.16
N ILE A 64 -2.89 -12.99 13.85
CA ILE A 64 -3.97 -12.29 13.14
C ILE A 64 -4.82 -13.33 12.42
N SER A 65 -6.13 -13.30 12.66
CA SER A 65 -7.08 -14.22 12.05
C SER A 65 -7.86 -13.60 10.92
N TYR A 66 -7.89 -14.30 9.78
CA TYR A 66 -8.72 -14.00 8.62
C TYR A 66 -9.76 -15.11 8.40
N PRO A 67 -10.83 -14.85 7.61
CA PRO A 67 -11.85 -15.85 7.33
C PRO A 67 -11.30 -17.15 6.74
N GLY A 68 -10.22 -17.10 5.96
CA GLY A 68 -9.62 -18.27 5.30
C GLY A 68 -8.29 -18.76 5.88
N TYR A 69 -7.55 -17.93 6.61
CA TYR A 69 -6.18 -18.23 7.03
C TYR A 69 -5.79 -17.46 8.29
N GLN A 70 -4.61 -17.77 8.84
CA GLN A 70 -4.03 -17.06 9.97
C GLN A 70 -2.56 -16.75 9.69
N VAL A 71 -2.08 -15.67 10.29
CA VAL A 71 -0.67 -15.28 10.24
C VAL A 71 -0.19 -14.94 11.64
N ALA A 72 1.10 -15.12 11.90
CA ALA A 72 1.75 -14.70 13.13
C ALA A 72 2.71 -13.53 12.86
N ILE A 73 2.77 -12.58 13.79
CA ILE A 73 3.68 -11.45 13.75
C ILE A 73 4.91 -11.77 14.60
N ALA A 74 6.07 -11.65 13.97
CA ALA A 74 7.35 -11.80 14.61
C ALA A 74 7.62 -10.62 15.55
N ARG A 75 8.05 -10.94 16.77
CA ARG A 75 8.58 -9.99 17.75
C ARG A 75 10.07 -9.80 17.52
N GLN A 76 10.66 -8.83 18.19
CA GLN A 76 12.09 -8.61 18.12
C GLN A 76 12.85 -9.86 18.60
N GLY A 77 13.76 -10.36 17.76
CA GLY A 77 14.56 -11.56 18.05
C GLY A 77 13.84 -12.89 17.81
N ASP A 78 12.60 -12.89 17.30
CA ASP A 78 11.90 -14.13 16.97
C ASP A 78 12.58 -14.87 15.80
N THR A 79 12.50 -16.20 15.82
CA THR A 79 12.76 -17.07 14.69
C THR A 79 11.50 -17.86 14.36
N VAL A 80 11.47 -18.56 13.23
CA VAL A 80 10.34 -19.46 12.92
C VAL A 80 10.18 -20.53 14.00
N ALA A 81 11.28 -21.04 14.55
CA ALA A 81 11.26 -22.02 15.64
C ALA A 81 10.67 -21.45 16.94
N THR A 82 11.01 -20.21 17.33
CA THR A 82 10.43 -19.61 18.55
C THR A 82 8.95 -19.30 18.38
N ILE A 83 8.53 -18.87 17.19
CA ILE A 83 7.12 -18.66 16.86
C ILE A 83 6.36 -19.99 16.89
N ALA A 84 6.91 -21.05 16.29
CA ALA A 84 6.29 -22.37 16.32
C ALA A 84 6.12 -22.88 17.75
N ALA A 85 7.14 -22.75 18.60
CA ALA A 85 7.08 -23.12 20.01
C ALA A 85 5.99 -22.32 20.77
N ARG A 86 5.92 -21.00 20.54
CA ARG A 86 4.90 -20.10 21.14
C ARG A 86 3.47 -20.51 20.76
N LEU A 87 3.28 -21.08 19.58
CA LEU A 87 1.97 -21.45 19.03
C LEU A 87 1.66 -22.95 19.12
N GLY A 88 2.56 -23.77 19.65
CA GLY A 88 2.40 -25.23 19.70
C GLY A 88 2.40 -25.89 18.31
N LEU A 89 3.15 -25.33 17.37
CA LEU A 89 3.29 -25.84 16.00
C LEU A 89 4.62 -26.58 15.82
N ASN A 90 4.69 -27.41 14.77
CA ASN A 90 5.96 -28.03 14.37
C ASN A 90 6.83 -26.98 13.65
N ALA A 91 8.05 -26.77 14.14
CA ALA A 91 8.96 -25.76 13.60
C ALA A 91 9.43 -26.06 12.16
N ALA A 92 9.65 -27.33 11.83
CA ALA A 92 10.08 -27.74 10.49
C ALA A 92 8.96 -27.56 9.46
N GLU A 93 7.72 -27.92 9.83
CA GLU A 93 6.52 -27.69 9.01
C GLU A 93 6.32 -26.19 8.75
N LEU A 94 6.41 -25.36 9.80
CA LEU A 94 6.24 -23.91 9.67
C LEU A 94 7.34 -23.26 8.83
N ALA A 95 8.59 -23.71 9.01
CA ALA A 95 9.75 -23.28 8.24
C ALA A 95 9.59 -23.61 6.75
N GLN A 96 9.22 -24.85 6.44
CA GLN A 96 8.99 -25.29 5.07
C GLN A 96 7.84 -24.53 4.41
N TYR A 97 6.73 -24.32 5.13
CA TYR A 97 5.56 -23.59 4.61
C TYR A 97 5.88 -22.14 4.22
N ASN A 98 6.81 -21.50 4.93
CA ASN A 98 7.21 -20.12 4.67
C ASN A 98 8.48 -20.00 3.83
N ALA A 99 9.11 -21.12 3.45
CA ALA A 99 10.43 -21.16 2.80
C ALA A 99 11.51 -20.36 3.55
N ILE A 100 11.50 -20.43 4.89
CA ILE A 100 12.46 -19.77 5.77
C ILE A 100 13.09 -20.82 6.68
N ALA A 101 14.41 -20.76 6.89
CA ALA A 101 15.07 -21.68 7.81
C ALA A 101 14.59 -21.46 9.26
N ALA A 102 14.43 -22.55 10.01
CA ALA A 102 13.78 -22.52 11.33
C ALA A 102 14.47 -21.59 12.34
N ASN A 103 15.80 -21.45 12.23
CA ASN A 103 16.66 -20.65 13.10
C ASN A 103 17.01 -19.27 12.55
N THR A 104 16.48 -18.87 11.39
CA THR A 104 16.68 -17.52 10.87
C THR A 104 15.98 -16.50 11.77
N VAL A 105 16.73 -15.48 12.21
CA VAL A 105 16.18 -14.34 12.96
C VAL A 105 15.32 -13.52 12.02
N LEU A 106 14.08 -13.31 12.41
CA LEU A 106 13.10 -12.55 11.66
C LEU A 106 13.17 -11.07 12.06
N ASN A 107 12.93 -10.20 11.07
CA ASN A 107 12.76 -8.79 11.35
C ASN A 107 11.54 -8.56 12.25
N PRO A 108 11.59 -7.59 13.19
CA PRO A 108 10.43 -7.21 13.97
C PRO A 108 9.25 -6.83 13.07
N GLY A 109 8.07 -7.38 13.35
CA GLY A 109 6.87 -7.14 12.54
C GLY A 109 6.74 -8.03 11.29
N ALA A 110 7.70 -8.91 11.02
CA ALA A 110 7.61 -9.86 9.92
C ALA A 110 6.36 -10.75 10.07
N VAL A 111 5.75 -11.09 8.93
CA VAL A 111 4.51 -11.88 8.87
C VAL A 111 4.85 -13.31 8.48
N VAL A 112 4.50 -14.25 9.35
CA VAL A 112 4.69 -15.69 9.13
C VAL A 112 3.33 -16.32 8.88
N ALA A 113 3.16 -16.95 7.73
CA ALA A 113 1.93 -17.65 7.38
C ALA A 113 1.83 -18.95 8.16
N LEU A 114 0.63 -19.27 8.68
CA LEU A 114 0.42 -20.47 9.48
C LEU A 114 -0.20 -21.59 8.60
N PRO A 115 0.40 -22.79 8.56
CA PRO A 115 -0.08 -23.90 7.71
C PRO A 115 -1.42 -24.46 8.20
N ARG A 116 -1.76 -24.24 9.47
CA ARG A 116 -3.01 -24.65 10.10
C ARG A 116 -3.50 -23.59 11.06
N ARG A 117 -4.80 -23.60 11.32
CA ARG A 117 -5.39 -22.71 12.33
C ARG A 117 -4.95 -23.12 13.72
N VAL A 118 -4.60 -22.12 14.52
CA VAL A 118 -4.34 -22.24 15.94
C VAL A 118 -5.58 -21.72 16.67
N ALA A 119 -6.02 -22.43 17.72
CA ALA A 119 -7.19 -22.05 18.50
C ALA A 119 -7.04 -20.60 19.00
N ALA A 120 -8.09 -19.79 18.85
CA ALA A 120 -8.09 -18.41 19.29
C ALA A 120 -8.05 -18.35 20.83
N GLY A 121 -7.04 -17.71 21.39
CA GLY A 121 -7.13 -17.16 22.75
C GLY A 121 -8.02 -15.93 22.71
N ALA A 122 -8.68 -15.61 23.84
CA ALA A 122 -9.62 -14.48 23.93
C ALA A 122 -9.05 -13.20 23.29
N ALA A 123 -9.78 -12.64 22.34
CA ALA A 123 -9.38 -11.43 21.63
C ALA A 123 -9.44 -10.24 22.59
N THR A 124 -8.28 -9.67 22.95
CA THR A 124 -8.22 -8.34 23.57
C THR A 124 -8.54 -7.29 22.50
N ALA A 125 -9.23 -6.20 22.88
CA ALA A 125 -9.66 -5.15 21.96
C ALA A 125 -8.51 -4.62 21.07
N PRO A 126 -8.76 -4.27 19.79
CA PRO A 126 -7.71 -3.89 18.86
C PRO A 126 -7.01 -2.60 19.31
N VAL A 127 -5.67 -2.60 19.36
CA VAL A 127 -4.89 -1.36 19.36
C VAL A 127 -4.66 -0.99 17.89
N PRO A 128 -5.08 0.20 17.43
CA PRO A 128 -4.89 0.61 16.04
C PRO A 128 -3.40 0.64 15.72
N SER A 129 -2.99 -0.17 14.75
CA SER A 129 -1.61 -0.18 14.22
C SER A 129 -1.57 0.68 12.96
N SER A 130 -0.78 1.76 12.97
CA SER A 130 -0.65 2.70 11.85
C SER A 130 0.34 2.26 10.77
N THR A 131 0.95 1.08 10.90
CA THR A 131 1.97 0.55 9.97
C THR A 131 1.45 0.20 8.59
N GLY A 132 0.15 0.33 8.33
CA GLY A 132 -0.44 0.16 6.99
C GLY A 132 -0.64 1.45 6.20
N GLN A 133 -0.34 2.62 6.78
CA GLN A 133 -0.45 3.90 6.06
C GLN A 133 0.80 4.07 5.19
N VAL A 134 0.70 3.66 3.92
CA VAL A 134 1.74 3.95 2.92
C VAL A 134 1.62 5.42 2.54
N SER A 135 2.48 6.26 3.11
CA SER A 135 2.63 7.65 2.66
C SER A 135 3.54 7.69 1.44
N ASP A 136 2.96 7.81 0.26
CA ASP A 136 3.69 8.05 -0.98
C ASP A 136 3.82 9.58 -1.17
N PRO A 137 5.05 10.15 -1.19
CA PRO A 137 5.28 11.59 -1.33
C PRO A 137 4.84 12.16 -2.69
N PHE A 138 4.58 11.31 -3.69
CA PHE A 138 4.11 11.71 -5.01
C PHE A 138 2.62 11.41 -5.22
N ALA A 139 2.01 10.61 -4.34
CA ALA A 139 0.56 10.56 -4.23
C ALA A 139 0.08 11.89 -3.66
N GLY A 140 -0.20 12.86 -4.55
CA GLY A 140 -0.77 14.17 -4.18
C GLY A 140 -1.90 14.00 -3.16
N PRO A 141 -2.14 14.99 -2.28
CA PRO A 141 -2.84 14.84 -1.01
C PRO A 141 -4.05 13.94 -1.17
N GLY A 142 -3.87 12.67 -0.75
CA GLY A 142 -4.94 11.69 -0.82
C GLY A 142 -6.11 12.32 -0.11
N ARG A 143 -7.25 12.48 -0.80
CA ARG A 143 -8.41 13.16 -0.23
C ARG A 143 -8.68 12.50 1.11
N GLN A 144 -8.27 13.17 2.19
CA GLN A 144 -8.56 12.74 3.53
C GLN A 144 -10.08 12.72 3.56
N ALA A 145 -10.64 11.52 3.75
CA ALA A 145 -12.06 11.39 3.99
C ALA A 145 -12.33 12.12 5.30
N THR A 146 -12.60 13.42 5.22
CA THR A 146 -13.14 14.21 6.31
C THR A 146 -14.52 13.65 6.55
N GLY A 147 -14.60 12.72 7.51
CA GLY A 147 -15.86 12.34 8.12
C GLY A 147 -16.40 13.55 8.87
N ALA A 148 -17.52 14.07 8.40
CA ALA A 148 -18.51 14.83 9.16
C ALA A 148 -19.87 14.55 8.51
#